data_AF-A0A6J7JKG6-F1
#
_entry.id   AF-A0A6J7JKG6-F1
#
_cell.length_a   1.000
_cell.length_b   1.000
_cell.length_c   1.000
_cell.angle_alpha   90.00
_cell.angle_beta   90.00
_cell.angle_gamma   90.00
#
_symmetry.space_group_name_H-M   'P 1'
#
loop_
_entity.id
_entity.type
_entity.pdbx_description
1 polymer ?
#
loop_
_entity_poly.entity_id
_entity_poly.type
_entity_poly.pdbx_seq_one_letter_code
_entity_poly.pdbx_strand_id
1 'polypeptide(L)'
;MRTTIRRLGVVSAAAAAAVAVTATSASAHHCYVPMYSLSAPASSNWFVISAETGADLIFGYQAACDEAADAGYDALRAEGMPVGIKIFEKMTIGDPKGTERIPTPNGANGKGLEYFGAGSTLADEMVEAWIAGADAYDC
;
A
#
# COMPACT_ATOMS: atom_id res chain seq x y z
N MET A 1 21.06 -44.53 27.36
CA MET A 1 20.86 -44.10 25.96
C MET A 1 20.22 -42.72 25.98
N ARG A 2 20.83 -41.75 25.28
CA ARG A 2 20.74 -40.30 25.50
C ARG A 2 19.48 -39.63 24.93
N THR A 3 19.02 -38.65 25.69
CA THR A 3 18.09 -37.54 25.49
C THR A 3 17.93 -37.06 24.04
N THR A 4 16.81 -37.36 23.39
CA THR A 4 16.37 -36.63 22.19
C THR A 4 14.84 -36.70 22.09
N ILE A 5 14.13 -35.71 22.63
CA ILE A 5 12.75 -35.28 22.27
C ILE A 5 12.45 -34.13 23.24
N ARG A 6 12.75 -32.88 22.84
CA ARG A 6 12.23 -31.66 23.52
C ARG A 6 12.49 -30.35 22.76
N ARG A 7 12.43 -30.37 21.42
CA ARG A 7 12.63 -29.14 20.60
C ARG A 7 11.64 -28.99 19.44
N LEU A 8 10.39 -29.39 19.62
CA LEU A 8 9.35 -29.23 18.57
C LEU A 8 8.19 -28.30 18.95
N GLY A 9 8.22 -27.65 20.11
CA GLY A 9 7.02 -26.98 20.65
C GLY A 9 6.98 -25.45 20.61
N VAL A 10 7.98 -24.72 20.10
CA VAL A 10 8.09 -23.26 20.37
C VAL A 10 8.05 -22.36 19.13
N VAL A 11 8.03 -22.90 17.91
CA VAL A 11 8.20 -22.05 16.70
C VAL A 11 6.88 -21.55 16.11
N SER A 12 5.72 -22.09 16.50
CA SER A 12 4.43 -21.76 15.86
C SER A 12 3.70 -20.54 16.43
N ALA A 13 4.12 -19.98 17.58
CA ALA A 13 3.42 -18.82 18.17
C ALA A 13 3.91 -17.46 17.66
N ALA A 14 5.11 -17.38 17.08
CA ALA A 14 5.69 -16.10 16.66
C ALA A 14 5.11 -15.57 15.33
N ALA A 15 4.66 -16.46 14.44
CA ALA A 15 4.17 -16.08 13.12
C ALA A 15 2.82 -15.33 13.18
N ALA A 16 1.93 -15.69 14.10
CA ALA A 16 0.62 -15.04 14.23
C ALA A 16 0.70 -13.61 14.76
N ALA A 17 1.71 -13.29 15.58
CA ALA A 17 1.90 -11.94 16.11
C ALA A 17 2.36 -10.95 15.03
N ALA A 18 3.12 -11.40 14.02
CA ALA A 18 3.57 -10.54 12.93
C ALA A 18 2.41 -10.08 12.02
N VAL A 19 1.45 -10.97 11.75
CA VAL A 19 0.27 -10.66 10.91
C VAL A 19 -0.69 -9.68 11.59
N ALA A 20 -0.77 -9.70 12.93
CA ALA A 20 -1.60 -8.74 13.67
C ALA A 20 -1.00 -7.32 13.71
N VAL A 21 0.32 -7.18 13.61
CA VAL A 21 1.01 -5.88 13.65
C VAL A 21 0.99 -5.17 12.30
N THR A 22 0.96 -5.89 11.18
CA THR A 22 0.82 -5.28 9.84
C THR A 22 -0.59 -4.72 9.62
N ALA A 23 -1.63 -5.39 10.12
CA ALA A 23 -3.02 -4.93 10.02
C ALA A 23 -3.32 -3.63 10.81
N THR A 24 -2.55 -3.31 11.86
CA THR A 24 -2.73 -2.07 12.63
C THR A 24 -1.94 -0.89 12.05
N SER A 25 -0.92 -1.14 11.24
CA SER A 25 -0.09 -0.07 10.65
C SER A 25 -0.82 0.70 9.54
N ALA A 26 -1.72 0.04 8.80
CA ALA A 26 -2.62 0.71 7.87
C ALA A 26 -3.70 1.56 8.58
N SER A 27 -3.99 1.27 9.86
CA SER A 27 -4.99 2.01 10.64
C SER A 27 -4.49 3.31 11.29
N ALA A 28 -3.18 3.59 11.25
CA ALA A 28 -2.61 4.85 11.75
C ALA A 28 -2.50 5.94 10.66
N HIS A 29 -2.58 5.56 9.39
CA HIS A 29 -2.49 6.48 8.26
C HIS A 29 -3.82 6.55 7.54
N HIS A 30 -4.73 7.31 8.13
CA HIS A 30 -6.07 7.43 7.58
C HIS A 30 -6.11 8.15 6.23
N CYS A 31 -5.03 8.85 5.85
CA CYS A 31 -4.94 9.62 4.62
C CYS A 31 -3.68 9.29 3.81
N TYR A 32 -3.79 9.42 2.49
CA TYR A 32 -2.69 9.26 1.55
C TYR A 32 -2.80 10.25 0.40
N VAL A 33 -1.68 10.51 -0.28
CA VAL A 33 -1.65 11.32 -1.50
C VAL A 33 -1.39 10.38 -2.68
N PRO A 34 -2.30 10.29 -3.67
CA PRO A 34 -2.05 9.54 -4.88
C PRO A 34 -0.88 10.12 -5.66
N MET A 35 0.00 9.26 -6.15
CA MET A 35 1.19 9.65 -6.90
C MET A 35 1.09 9.18 -8.34
N TYR A 36 1.14 10.10 -9.30
CA TYR A 36 1.15 9.77 -10.74
C TYR A 36 2.57 9.68 -11.32
N SER A 37 3.58 9.86 -10.47
CA SER A 37 4.97 9.52 -10.75
C SER A 37 5.67 9.15 -9.44
N LEU A 38 6.65 8.24 -9.50
CA LEU A 38 7.47 7.87 -8.33
C LEU A 38 8.65 8.83 -8.09
N SER A 39 8.73 9.94 -8.84
CA SER A 39 9.82 10.92 -8.79
C SER A 39 9.68 11.98 -7.69
N ALA A 40 8.72 11.83 -6.77
CA ALA A 40 8.45 12.87 -5.78
C ALA A 40 9.63 13.02 -4.78
N PRO A 41 9.87 14.25 -4.26
CA PRO A 41 10.91 14.48 -3.28
C PRO A 41 10.80 13.55 -2.07
N ALA A 42 11.90 12.85 -1.77
CA ALA A 42 12.03 12.05 -0.56
C ALA A 42 12.16 12.98 0.66
N SER A 43 11.53 12.58 1.77
CA SER A 43 11.64 13.26 3.06
C SER A 43 11.50 12.21 4.15
N SER A 44 12.23 12.36 5.26
CA SER A 44 12.18 11.41 6.38
C SER A 44 10.77 11.18 6.94
N ASN A 45 9.90 12.18 6.86
CA ASN A 45 8.52 12.09 7.37
C ASN A 45 7.51 11.52 6.36
N TRP A 46 7.93 11.19 5.13
CA TRP A 46 7.02 10.72 4.08
C TRP A 46 7.54 9.42 3.49
N PHE A 47 6.70 8.39 3.49
CA PHE A 47 6.99 7.14 2.83
C PHE A 47 6.15 7.00 1.55
N VAL A 48 6.70 6.28 0.58
CA VAL A 48 6.06 5.99 -0.70
C VAL A 48 5.86 4.50 -0.79
N ILE A 49 4.66 4.08 -1.17
CA ILE A 49 4.34 2.69 -1.53
C ILE A 49 3.96 2.72 -3.00
N SER A 50 4.76 2.09 -3.87
CA SER A 50 4.39 1.92 -5.28
C SER A 50 3.25 0.92 -5.42
N ALA A 51 2.60 0.88 -6.58
CA ALA A 51 1.57 -0.12 -6.85
C ALA A 51 2.10 -1.56 -6.69
N GLU A 52 3.28 -1.84 -7.21
CA GLU A 52 4.00 -3.12 -7.04
C GLU A 52 4.30 -3.45 -5.57
N THR A 53 4.81 -2.48 -4.80
CA THR A 53 5.04 -2.69 -3.35
C THR A 53 3.72 -2.94 -2.62
N GLY A 54 2.65 -2.26 -3.03
CA GLY A 54 1.30 -2.50 -2.52
C GLY A 54 0.79 -3.90 -2.85
N ALA A 55 1.04 -4.39 -4.07
CA ALA A 55 0.67 -5.73 -4.51
C ALA A 55 1.33 -6.82 -3.66
N ASP A 56 2.63 -6.68 -3.38
CA ASP A 56 3.36 -7.59 -2.49
C ASP A 56 2.83 -7.52 -1.05
N LEU A 57 2.67 -6.31 -0.50
CA LEU A 57 2.26 -6.12 0.89
C LEU A 57 0.82 -6.57 1.20
N ILE A 58 -0.11 -6.38 0.26
CA ILE A 58 -1.54 -6.62 0.47
C ILE A 58 -1.96 -8.01 -0.05
N PHE A 59 -1.44 -8.42 -1.21
CA PHE A 59 -1.85 -9.66 -1.88
C PHE A 59 -0.74 -10.73 -1.91
N GLY A 60 0.48 -10.41 -1.49
CA GLY A 60 1.64 -11.32 -1.64
C GLY A 60 1.99 -11.56 -3.11
N TYR A 61 1.62 -10.62 -3.98
CA TYR A 61 1.80 -10.75 -5.42
C TYR A 61 3.14 -10.16 -5.85
N GLN A 62 3.85 -10.91 -6.68
CA GLN A 62 5.08 -10.48 -7.35
C GLN A 62 4.94 -10.77 -8.85
N ALA A 63 5.29 -9.79 -9.68
CA ALA A 63 5.29 -9.99 -11.13
C ALA A 63 6.28 -11.10 -11.53
N ALA A 64 5.96 -11.85 -12.58
CA ALA A 64 6.77 -13.00 -13.00
C ALA A 64 8.11 -12.61 -13.64
N CYS A 65 8.18 -11.43 -14.26
CA CYS A 65 9.38 -10.83 -14.84
C CYS A 65 9.34 -9.30 -14.73
N ASP A 66 10.47 -8.63 -14.94
CA ASP A 66 10.60 -7.17 -14.86
C ASP A 66 9.66 -6.49 -15.89
N GLU A 67 9.51 -7.08 -17.07
CA GLU A 67 8.64 -6.57 -18.13
C GLU A 67 7.15 -6.66 -17.76
N ALA A 68 6.75 -7.67 -16.97
CA ALA A 68 5.39 -7.74 -16.43
C ALA A 68 5.15 -6.63 -15.39
N ALA A 69 6.15 -6.31 -14.56
CA ALA A 69 6.05 -5.17 -13.65
C ALA A 69 5.89 -3.85 -14.41
N ASP A 70 6.66 -3.65 -15.49
CA ASP A 70 6.54 -2.49 -16.38
C ASP A 70 5.17 -2.42 -17.05
N ALA A 71 4.65 -3.54 -17.56
CA ALA A 71 3.31 -3.64 -18.15
C ALA A 71 2.20 -3.24 -17.16
N GLY A 72 2.32 -3.65 -15.89
CA GLY A 72 1.43 -3.20 -14.82
C GLY A 72 1.43 -1.68 -14.66
N TYR A 73 2.60 -1.03 -14.67
CA TYR A 73 2.67 0.43 -14.57
C TYR A 73 2.15 1.14 -15.82
N ASP A 74 2.32 0.55 -17.00
CA ASP A 74 1.78 1.10 -18.24
C ASP A 74 0.26 1.02 -18.29
N ALA A 75 -0.36 -0.05 -17.76
CA ALA A 75 -1.80 -0.14 -17.59
C ALA A 75 -2.34 1.00 -16.72
N LEU A 76 -1.71 1.25 -15.57
CA LEU A 76 -2.08 2.36 -14.69
C LEU A 76 -1.99 3.72 -15.41
N ARG A 77 -0.91 3.95 -16.16
CA ARG A 77 -0.72 5.21 -16.91
C ARG A 77 -1.77 5.37 -18.01
N ALA A 78 -2.13 4.29 -18.69
CA ALA A 78 -3.15 4.30 -19.75
C ALA A 78 -4.53 4.67 -19.20
N GLU A 79 -4.84 4.24 -17.99
CA GLU A 79 -6.10 4.57 -17.29
C GLU A 79 -6.04 5.90 -16.52
N GLY A 80 -4.89 6.57 -16.52
CA GLY A 80 -4.69 7.81 -15.77
C GLY A 80 -4.80 7.59 -14.26
N MET A 81 -4.43 6.39 -13.78
CA MET A 81 -4.41 6.01 -12.38
C MET A 81 -3.08 6.38 -11.70
N PRO A 82 -3.06 6.50 -10.37
CA PRO A 82 -1.82 6.64 -9.62
C PRO A 82 -0.91 5.42 -9.83
N VAL A 83 0.41 5.60 -9.73
CA VAL A 83 1.44 4.54 -9.75
C VAL A 83 1.98 4.22 -8.36
N GLY A 84 1.45 4.89 -7.34
CA GLY A 84 1.77 4.69 -5.95
C GLY A 84 1.01 5.66 -5.06
N ILE A 85 1.24 5.55 -3.76
CA ILE A 85 0.71 6.44 -2.75
C ILE A 85 1.83 6.98 -1.87
N LYS A 86 1.68 8.24 -1.44
CA LYS A 86 2.55 8.87 -0.45
C LYS A 86 1.78 8.98 0.85
N ILE A 87 2.40 8.52 1.92
CA ILE A 87 1.80 8.55 3.24
C ILE A 87 2.74 9.31 4.19
N PHE A 88 2.17 10.18 5.02
CA PHE A 88 2.93 10.91 6.02
C PHE A 88 3.07 10.03 7.25
N GLU A 89 4.29 9.79 7.71
CA GLU A 89 4.64 8.95 8.87
C GLU A 89 3.97 9.43 10.18
N LYS A 90 3.50 10.68 10.22
CA LYS A 90 2.78 11.22 11.37
C LYS A 90 1.30 11.36 11.03
N MET A 91 0.44 11.31 12.05
CA MET A 91 -1.03 11.46 11.98
C MET A 91 -1.53 12.82 11.42
N THR A 92 -0.60 13.61 10.89
CA THR A 92 -0.54 15.00 10.43
C THR A 92 -1.16 15.43 9.11
N ILE A 93 -2.18 14.78 8.56
CA ILE A 93 -2.80 15.27 7.32
C ILE A 93 -4.27 15.63 7.59
N GLY A 94 -4.71 16.80 7.14
CA GLY A 94 -5.99 17.40 7.56
C GLY A 94 -7.19 16.47 7.37
N ASP A 95 -8.09 16.46 8.35
CA ASP A 95 -9.30 15.65 8.38
C ASP A 95 -10.38 16.26 7.46
N PRO A 96 -10.78 15.58 6.36
CA PRO A 96 -11.83 16.07 5.48
C PRO A 96 -13.23 16.05 6.12
N LYS A 97 -13.43 15.30 7.23
CA LYS A 97 -14.68 15.26 8.01
C LYS A 97 -14.71 16.33 9.12
N GLY A 98 -13.65 17.12 9.25
CA GLY A 98 -13.66 18.40 9.97
C GLY A 98 -13.83 18.31 11.49
N THR A 99 -13.48 17.19 12.12
CA THR A 99 -13.69 17.05 13.57
C THR A 99 -12.46 17.40 14.41
N GLU A 100 -11.22 17.20 13.94
CA GLU A 100 -10.04 17.49 14.80
C GLU A 100 -8.79 18.12 14.12
N ARG A 101 -8.70 18.30 12.78
CA ARG A 101 -7.56 19.06 12.19
C ARG A 101 -7.84 19.55 10.77
N ILE A 102 -7.59 20.84 10.48
CA ILE A 102 -7.70 21.57 9.19
C ILE A 102 -8.57 20.86 8.12
N PRO A 103 -9.86 21.24 7.98
CA PRO A 103 -10.73 20.69 6.95
C PRO A 103 -10.13 20.88 5.56
N THR A 104 -9.93 19.78 4.83
CA THR A 104 -9.55 19.86 3.41
C THR A 104 -10.78 19.61 2.54
N PRO A 105 -11.11 20.51 1.60
CA PRO A 105 -12.28 20.34 0.73
C PRO A 105 -12.10 19.26 -0.35
N ASN A 106 -10.89 18.67 -0.44
CA ASN A 106 -10.51 17.71 -1.48
C ASN A 106 -10.40 16.27 -0.94
N GLY A 107 -11.11 15.94 0.14
CA GLY A 107 -11.09 14.59 0.70
C GLY A 107 -11.80 13.59 -0.23
N ALA A 108 -11.10 12.52 -0.60
CA ALA A 108 -11.65 11.34 -1.29
C ALA A 108 -12.27 11.62 -2.68
N ASN A 109 -11.55 12.31 -3.57
CA ASN A 109 -12.04 12.67 -4.91
C ASN A 109 -11.03 12.40 -6.05
N GLY A 110 -9.96 11.65 -5.76
CA GLY A 110 -8.85 11.34 -6.66
C GLY A 110 -7.89 12.50 -6.91
N LYS A 111 -8.10 13.67 -6.28
CA LYS A 111 -7.33 14.90 -6.52
C LYS A 111 -6.81 15.49 -5.22
N GLY A 112 -5.70 14.93 -4.73
CA GLY A 112 -4.95 15.47 -3.60
C GLY A 112 -4.92 14.52 -2.43
N LEU A 113 -5.72 14.76 -1.40
CA LEU A 113 -5.70 13.97 -0.17
C LEU A 113 -6.83 12.94 -0.18
N GLU A 114 -6.48 11.67 -0.30
CA GLU A 114 -7.39 10.55 -0.18
C GLU A 114 -7.47 10.05 1.26
N TYR A 115 -8.57 9.39 1.61
CA TYR A 115 -8.83 8.94 2.97
C TYR A 115 -9.46 7.54 2.99
N PHE A 116 -8.70 6.55 3.49
CA PHE A 116 -9.13 5.15 3.56
C PHE A 116 -10.42 5.00 4.39
N GLY A 117 -10.48 5.60 5.58
CA GLY A 117 -11.63 5.49 6.50
C GLY A 117 -12.90 6.26 6.10
N ALA A 118 -12.95 6.79 4.88
CA ALA A 118 -14.06 7.53 4.30
C ALA A 118 -14.54 6.86 3.01
N GLY A 119 -14.04 5.65 2.72
CA GLY A 119 -14.47 4.84 1.60
C GLY A 119 -13.71 5.13 0.30
N SER A 120 -12.55 5.78 0.35
CA SER A 120 -11.69 5.86 -0.83
C SER A 120 -11.15 4.47 -1.17
N THR A 121 -11.49 3.98 -2.36
CA THR A 121 -11.05 2.70 -2.94
C THR A 121 -9.87 2.85 -3.89
N LEU A 122 -9.45 4.08 -4.17
CA LEU A 122 -8.48 4.37 -5.24
C LEU A 122 -7.13 3.65 -5.07
N ALA A 123 -6.65 3.48 -3.84
CA ALA A 123 -5.42 2.73 -3.59
C ALA A 123 -5.57 1.23 -3.85
N ASP A 124 -6.73 0.65 -3.53
CA ASP A 124 -7.02 -0.76 -3.79
C ASP A 124 -7.18 -0.99 -5.30
N GLU A 125 -7.98 -0.14 -5.96
CA GLU A 125 -8.18 -0.13 -7.41
C GLU A 125 -6.85 0.01 -8.16
N MET A 126 -5.94 0.87 -7.70
CA MET A 126 -4.59 1.01 -8.25
C MET A 126 -3.81 -0.30 -8.17
N VAL A 127 -3.84 -0.99 -7.03
CA VAL A 127 -3.08 -2.25 -6.87
C VAL A 127 -3.69 -3.34 -7.75
N GLU A 128 -5.01 -3.46 -7.77
CA GLU A 128 -5.72 -4.45 -8.60
C GLU A 128 -5.47 -4.23 -10.09
N ALA A 129 -5.52 -2.98 -10.56
CA ALA A 129 -5.24 -2.64 -11.95
C ALA A 129 -3.78 -2.92 -12.35
N TRP A 130 -2.83 -2.67 -11.44
CA TRP A 130 -1.42 -3.01 -11.68
C TRP A 130 -1.21 -4.52 -11.81
N ILE A 131 -1.80 -5.32 -10.90
CA ILE A 131 -1.76 -6.79 -10.96
C ILE A 131 -2.35 -7.30 -12.27
N ALA A 132 -3.53 -6.77 -12.66
CA ALA A 132 -4.17 -7.16 -13.91
C ALA A 132 -3.32 -6.84 -15.14
N GLY A 133 -2.66 -5.68 -15.15
CA GLY A 133 -1.73 -5.31 -16.22
C GLY A 133 -0.48 -6.20 -16.26
N ALA A 134 0.06 -6.58 -15.10
CA ALA A 134 1.20 -7.47 -15.00
C ALA A 134 0.86 -8.91 -15.43
N ASP A 135 -0.27 -9.46 -14.99
CA ASP A 135 -0.74 -10.81 -15.36
C ASP A 135 -1.10 -10.95 -16.84
N ALA A 136 -1.39 -9.84 -17.52
CA ALA A 136 -1.67 -9.83 -18.95
C ALA A 136 -0.41 -9.91 -19.82
N TYR A 137 0.78 -9.73 -19.23
CA TYR A 137 2.06 -9.79 -19.94
C TYR A 137 2.61 -11.23 -19.98
N ASP A 138 3.14 -11.63 -21.14
CA ASP A 138 3.73 -12.96 -21.33
C ASP A 138 5.26 -12.88 -21.17
N CYS A 139 5.77 -13.51 -20.11
CA CYS A 139 7.18 -13.76 -19.88
C CYS A 139 7.57 -15.12 -20.53
#